data_AF-A0A4Y1RZJ1-F1
#
_entry.id   AF-A0A4Y1RZJ1-F1
#
_cell.length_a   1.000
_cell.length_b   1.000
_cell.length_c   1.000
_cell.angle_alpha   90.00
_cell.angle_beta   90.00
_cell.angle_gamma   90.00
#
_symmetry.space_group_name_H-M   'P 1'
#
loop_
_entity.id
_entity.type
_entity.pdbx_description
1 polymer ?
#
loop_
_entity_poly.entity_id
_entity_poly.type
_entity_poly.pdbx_seq_one_letter_code
_entity_poly.pdbx_strand_id
1 'polypeptide(L)'
;MGSCFPKQIERRKAISTERKTMRDLHQSCGEDFPACALRPTDRKNWMAGLNPEKIHIHKILWPGTHDSATNKIGFPCITRPFAQCQTLSIYQQLVIGTRVLDIRVQKDRRVCHGILVTYSIDVVIRDIKKFLSETKSEIILLEIRTEYGHDDPPDFEQYLVHQFGEVLIHQDDNVFNKTIAELFPKRIICVWKPRNSPPPKAGGVLWSSGHLKDDWINTDLPSTKFESNLKCLSEQPPISTRTFFYRVENTVTPQPDYPIVCVKSVTGRIHEYARLFITQCFSRGIENRLQIFSTDFIDEDFVDACVAVTYSRIERKA
;
A
#
# COMPACT_ATOMS: atom_id res chain seq x y z
N MET A 1 2.02 24.03 34.22
CA MET A 1 2.19 24.07 32.75
C MET A 1 3.68 24.09 32.32
N GLY A 2 4.59 23.39 33.00
CA GLY A 2 6.05 23.54 32.77
C GLY A 2 6.80 22.33 32.18
N SER A 3 6.19 21.14 32.09
CA SER A 3 6.92 19.90 31.73
C SER A 3 6.81 19.49 30.25
N CYS A 4 5.98 20.15 29.45
CA CYS A 4 5.72 19.78 28.04
C CYS A 4 6.63 20.51 27.04
N PHE A 5 7.07 21.75 27.37
CA PHE A 5 7.90 22.57 26.50
C PHE A 5 9.29 21.97 26.16
N PRO A 6 10.05 21.40 27.12
CA PRO A 6 11.35 20.80 26.83
C PRO A 6 11.24 19.62 25.84
N LYS A 7 10.23 18.75 26.03
CA LYS A 7 9.96 17.59 25.18
C LYS A 7 9.62 17.98 23.75
N GLN A 8 8.84 19.04 23.55
CA GLN A 8 8.52 19.53 22.21
C GLN A 8 9.75 20.08 21.48
N ILE A 9 10.66 20.75 22.18
CA ILE A 9 11.91 21.27 21.60
C ILE A 9 12.81 20.10 21.19
N GLU A 10 12.98 19.10 22.06
CA GLU A 10 13.74 17.89 21.75
C GLU A 10 13.15 17.15 20.54
N ARG A 11 11.83 17.00 20.47
CA ARG A 11 11.15 16.37 19.33
C ARG A 11 11.37 17.14 18.03
N ARG A 12 11.30 18.48 18.06
CA ARG A 12 11.63 19.32 16.89
C ARG A 12 13.07 19.14 16.44
N LYS A 13 14.03 19.09 17.37
CA LYS A 13 15.43 18.81 17.06
C LYS A 13 15.60 17.44 16.43
N ALA A 14 14.99 16.39 17.00
CA ALA A 14 15.04 15.03 16.45
C ALA A 14 14.51 14.96 15.02
N ILE A 15 13.32 15.53 14.75
CA ILE A 15 12.75 15.59 13.40
C ILE A 15 13.67 16.35 12.44
N SER A 16 14.23 17.49 12.87
CA SER A 16 15.16 18.28 12.05
C SER A 16 16.42 17.50 11.70
N THR A 17 17.00 16.80 12.68
CA THR A 17 18.17 15.93 12.49
C THR A 17 17.86 14.81 11.52
N GLU A 18 16.76 14.08 11.71
CA GLU A 18 16.42 12.96 10.82
C GLU A 18 16.07 13.42 9.40
N ARG A 19 15.39 14.55 9.23
CA ARG A 19 15.19 15.16 7.90
C ARG A 19 16.51 15.51 7.24
N LYS A 20 17.51 15.97 8.01
CA LYS A 20 18.86 16.21 7.49
C LYS A 20 19.52 14.89 7.07
N THR A 21 19.47 13.87 7.92
CA THR A 21 19.98 12.52 7.59
C THR A 21 19.38 11.99 6.29
N MET A 22 18.07 12.12 6.10
CA MET A 22 17.41 11.69 4.86
C MET A 22 17.89 12.46 3.62
N ARG A 23 18.05 13.79 3.73
CA ARG A 23 18.58 14.61 2.63
C ARG A 23 20.03 14.27 2.30
N ASP A 24 20.87 14.12 3.31
CA ASP A 24 22.29 13.79 3.14
C ASP A 24 22.43 12.39 2.50
N LEU A 25 21.60 11.42 2.92
CA LEU A 25 21.52 10.10 2.30
C LEU A 25 21.04 10.19 0.84
N HIS A 26 20.00 10.98 0.56
CA HIS A 26 19.51 11.18 -0.80
C HIS A 26 20.58 11.80 -1.69
N GLN A 27 21.29 12.84 -1.22
CA GLN A 27 22.35 13.50 -1.99
C GLN A 27 23.53 12.58 -2.30
N SER A 28 23.86 11.66 -1.38
CA SER A 28 24.98 10.73 -1.53
C SER A 28 24.68 9.48 -2.36
N CYS A 29 23.46 8.94 -2.28
CA CYS A 29 23.09 7.71 -2.98
C CYS A 29 22.31 7.94 -4.28
N GLY A 30 21.60 9.05 -4.40
CA GLY A 30 20.70 9.33 -5.52
C GLY A 30 19.54 8.34 -5.62
N GLU A 31 18.99 8.24 -6.83
CA GLU A 31 17.78 7.46 -7.15
C GLU A 31 18.03 6.48 -8.31
N ASP A 32 19.27 5.99 -8.43
CA ASP A 32 19.68 5.12 -9.53
C ASP A 32 19.40 3.66 -9.21
N PHE A 33 18.37 3.13 -9.84
CA PHE A 33 18.02 1.71 -9.83
C PHE A 33 17.63 1.25 -11.24
N PRO A 34 17.64 -0.06 -11.52
CA PRO A 34 17.32 -0.59 -12.84
C PRO A 34 16.01 -0.06 -13.41
N ALA A 35 16.06 0.47 -14.63
CA ALA A 35 14.93 1.08 -15.33
C ALA A 35 14.30 2.28 -14.60
N CYS A 36 15.01 2.97 -13.69
CA CYS A 36 14.49 4.11 -12.91
C CYS A 36 13.88 5.24 -13.76
N ALA A 37 14.32 5.40 -15.01
CA ALA A 37 13.81 6.39 -15.97
C ALA A 37 12.54 5.94 -16.71
N LEU A 38 12.11 4.67 -16.58
CA LEU A 38 10.90 4.16 -17.22
C LEU A 38 9.67 4.90 -16.68
N ARG A 39 8.79 5.31 -17.60
CA ARG A 39 7.53 5.97 -17.34
C ARG A 39 6.47 5.28 -18.21
N PRO A 40 5.46 4.59 -17.65
CA PRO A 40 4.40 3.96 -18.43
C PRO A 40 3.62 5.02 -19.19
N THR A 41 3.43 4.83 -20.49
CA THR A 41 2.66 5.74 -21.35
C THR A 41 1.17 5.73 -21.01
N ASP A 42 0.67 4.60 -20.51
CA ASP A 42 -0.68 4.43 -19.98
C ASP A 42 -0.61 3.77 -18.59
N ARG A 43 -0.63 4.58 -17.54
CA ARG A 43 -0.63 4.10 -16.15
C ARG A 43 -1.91 3.36 -15.77
N LYS A 44 -3.02 3.62 -16.45
CA LYS A 44 -4.27 2.89 -16.20
C LYS A 44 -4.17 1.44 -16.64
N ASN A 45 -3.40 1.15 -17.69
CA ASN A 45 -3.20 -0.18 -18.26
C ASN A 45 -1.74 -0.64 -18.23
N TRP A 46 -0.98 -0.28 -17.19
CA TRP A 46 0.45 -0.54 -17.16
C TRP A 46 0.79 -2.04 -17.17
N MET A 47 -0.01 -2.90 -16.54
CA MET A 47 0.24 -4.35 -16.59
C MET A 47 0.01 -4.90 -18.00
N ALA A 48 -1.02 -4.42 -18.71
CA ALA A 48 -1.20 -4.74 -20.12
C ALA A 48 -0.01 -4.30 -20.99
N GLY A 49 0.51 -3.09 -20.74
CA GLY A 49 1.68 -2.55 -21.45
C GLY A 49 2.98 -3.34 -21.24
N LEU A 50 3.07 -4.11 -20.15
CA LEU A 50 4.23 -4.96 -19.83
C LEU A 50 4.10 -6.42 -20.30
N ASN A 51 3.08 -6.73 -21.12
CA ASN A 51 2.72 -8.06 -21.61
C ASN A 51 2.29 -9.04 -20.48
N PRO A 52 0.98 -9.25 -20.26
CA PRO A 52 0.43 -10.14 -19.23
C PRO A 52 0.94 -11.58 -19.24
N GLU A 53 1.43 -12.09 -20.37
CA GLU A 53 1.99 -13.45 -20.48
C GLU A 53 3.40 -13.56 -19.86
N LYS A 54 4.10 -12.44 -19.66
CA LYS A 54 5.44 -12.41 -19.07
C LYS A 54 5.42 -12.10 -17.58
N ILE A 55 4.38 -11.40 -17.11
CA ILE A 55 4.31 -10.87 -15.75
C ILE A 55 3.84 -11.95 -14.79
N HIS A 56 4.76 -12.54 -14.04
CA HIS A 56 4.41 -13.42 -12.93
C HIS A 56 4.05 -12.61 -11.68
N ILE A 57 3.07 -13.05 -10.90
CA ILE A 57 2.58 -12.34 -9.71
C ILE A 57 3.71 -12.02 -8.71
N HIS A 58 4.64 -12.95 -8.49
CA HIS A 58 5.77 -12.74 -7.59
C HIS A 58 6.76 -11.66 -8.07
N LYS A 59 6.86 -11.39 -9.39
CA LYS A 59 7.76 -10.39 -9.96
C LYS A 59 7.25 -8.95 -9.79
N ILE A 60 5.96 -8.76 -9.56
CA ILE A 60 5.36 -7.44 -9.47
C ILE A 60 5.83 -6.73 -8.19
N LEU A 61 6.35 -5.50 -8.34
CA LEU A 61 6.39 -4.52 -7.26
C LEU A 61 5.09 -3.74 -7.30
N TRP A 62 4.19 -4.04 -6.37
CA TRP A 62 2.84 -3.52 -6.32
C TRP A 62 2.82 -2.11 -5.72
N PRO A 63 2.40 -1.07 -6.49
CA PRO A 63 2.15 0.25 -5.95
C PRO A 63 0.87 0.24 -5.12
N GLY A 64 0.97 0.61 -3.84
CA GLY A 64 -0.13 0.54 -2.90
C GLY A 64 -0.44 1.86 -2.20
N THR A 65 -1.64 1.93 -1.63
CA THR A 65 -2.09 3.06 -0.82
C THR A 65 -2.47 2.61 0.59
N HIS A 66 -1.95 3.32 1.58
CA HIS A 66 -2.38 3.21 2.96
C HIS A 66 -3.71 3.96 3.15
N ASP A 67 -4.63 3.37 3.91
CA ASP A 67 -5.95 3.95 4.22
C ASP A 67 -6.64 4.58 2.99
N SER A 68 -6.78 3.78 1.95
CA SER A 68 -7.01 4.20 0.56
C SER A 68 -8.29 5.02 0.37
N ALA A 69 -9.34 4.71 1.14
CA ALA A 69 -10.66 5.32 1.00
C ALA A 69 -10.90 6.52 1.93
N THR A 70 -9.84 7.19 2.40
CA THR A 70 -9.94 8.34 3.32
C THR A 70 -10.08 9.71 2.62
N ASN A 71 -10.23 9.77 1.30
CA ASN A 71 -10.29 11.04 0.55
C ASN A 71 -11.42 12.00 0.94
N LYS A 72 -12.52 11.47 1.50
CA LYS A 72 -13.63 12.27 2.04
C LYS A 72 -13.81 12.09 3.55
N ILE A 73 -12.82 11.56 4.26
CA ILE A 73 -12.89 11.32 5.71
C ILE A 73 -13.11 12.63 6.47
N GLY A 74 -13.94 12.58 7.50
CA GLY A 74 -14.17 13.69 8.41
C GLY A 74 -14.64 15.00 7.74
N PHE A 75 -14.64 16.06 8.56
CA PHE A 75 -15.03 17.40 8.14
C PHE A 75 -13.82 18.15 7.57
N PRO A 76 -13.97 18.84 6.42
CA PRO A 76 -12.91 19.67 5.85
C PRO A 76 -12.38 20.66 6.89
N CYS A 77 -11.06 20.85 6.94
CA CYS A 77 -10.36 21.78 7.84
C CYS A 77 -10.51 21.54 9.35
N ILE A 78 -11.34 20.59 9.78
CA ILE A 78 -11.54 20.27 11.20
C ILE A 78 -10.92 18.92 11.52
N THR A 79 -11.56 17.82 11.13
CA THR A 79 -11.06 16.47 11.46
C THR A 79 -10.33 15.80 10.32
N ARG A 80 -10.63 16.15 9.06
CA ARG A 80 -9.98 15.57 7.88
C ARG A 80 -8.46 15.67 7.88
N PRO A 81 -7.83 16.83 8.21
CA PRO A 81 -6.37 16.95 8.14
C PRO A 81 -5.61 15.94 9.01
N PHE A 82 -6.27 15.39 10.05
CA PHE A 82 -5.68 14.48 11.03
C PHE A 82 -5.89 13.00 10.71
N ALA A 83 -6.65 12.68 9.65
CA ALA A 83 -7.00 11.30 9.32
C ALA A 83 -7.00 11.01 7.81
N GLN A 84 -6.88 12.02 6.96
CA GLN A 84 -6.83 11.85 5.51
C GLN A 84 -5.47 11.32 5.09
N CYS A 85 -5.45 10.11 4.53
CA CYS A 85 -4.27 9.46 3.96
C CYS A 85 -4.23 9.55 2.44
N GLN A 86 -5.37 9.74 1.78
CA GLN A 86 -5.44 9.95 0.32
C GLN A 86 -6.27 11.18 -0.04
N THR A 87 -5.99 11.79 -1.19
CA THR A 87 -6.85 12.85 -1.77
C THR A 87 -7.68 12.36 -2.96
N LEU A 88 -7.16 11.37 -3.68
CA LEU A 88 -7.79 10.76 -4.84
C LEU A 88 -8.89 9.76 -4.42
N SER A 89 -9.95 9.64 -5.21
CA SER A 89 -10.89 8.52 -5.05
C SER A 89 -10.22 7.18 -5.39
N ILE A 90 -10.86 6.06 -5.04
CA ILE A 90 -10.37 4.73 -5.38
C ILE A 90 -10.20 4.57 -6.89
N TYR A 91 -11.19 5.01 -7.67
CA TYR A 91 -11.09 4.99 -9.13
C TYR A 91 -9.89 5.81 -9.64
N GLN A 92 -9.67 7.02 -9.10
CA GLN A 92 -8.55 7.87 -9.50
C GLN A 92 -7.19 7.26 -9.14
N GLN A 93 -7.06 6.64 -7.96
CA GLN A 93 -5.86 5.90 -7.57
C GLN A 93 -5.56 4.77 -8.56
N LEU A 94 -6.58 3.98 -8.92
CA LEU A 94 -6.42 2.91 -9.92
C LEU A 94 -6.04 3.46 -11.31
N VAL A 95 -6.59 4.60 -11.72
CA VAL A 95 -6.26 5.26 -13.01
C VAL A 95 -4.80 5.71 -13.06
N ILE A 96 -4.25 6.25 -11.96
CA ILE A 96 -2.84 6.64 -11.93
C ILE A 96 -1.89 5.45 -11.72
N GLY A 97 -2.43 4.24 -11.54
CA GLY A 97 -1.68 2.98 -11.58
C GLY A 97 -1.52 2.25 -10.25
N THR A 98 -2.16 2.69 -9.16
CA THR A 98 -2.25 1.95 -7.90
C THR A 98 -2.86 0.56 -8.13
N ARG A 99 -2.32 -0.49 -7.48
CA ARG A 99 -2.83 -1.86 -7.57
C ARG A 99 -2.99 -2.55 -6.22
N VAL A 100 -2.60 -1.93 -5.11
CA VAL A 100 -2.95 -2.37 -3.75
C VAL A 100 -3.79 -1.32 -3.05
N LEU A 101 -4.95 -1.73 -2.53
CA LEU A 101 -5.86 -0.87 -1.78
C LEU A 101 -6.04 -1.41 -0.36
N ASP A 102 -5.63 -0.65 0.67
CA ASP A 102 -6.03 -0.86 2.07
C ASP A 102 -7.37 -0.15 2.33
N ILE A 103 -8.43 -0.90 2.62
CA ILE A 103 -9.78 -0.40 2.93
C ILE A 103 -10.16 -0.83 4.34
N ARG A 104 -10.49 0.15 5.20
CA ARG A 104 -10.90 -0.12 6.58
C ARG A 104 -12.37 0.16 6.77
N VAL A 105 -13.08 -0.79 7.38
CA VAL A 105 -14.53 -0.73 7.59
C VAL A 105 -14.91 -0.93 9.05
N GLN A 106 -16.13 -0.53 9.37
CA GLN A 106 -16.80 -0.81 10.64
C GLN A 106 -18.15 -1.51 10.39
N LYS A 107 -18.78 -2.05 11.45
CA LYS A 107 -20.04 -2.81 11.45
C LYS A 107 -21.12 -2.41 10.43
N ASP A 108 -21.32 -1.13 10.14
CA ASP A 108 -22.34 -0.66 9.18
C ASP A 108 -21.85 -0.65 7.71
N ARG A 109 -20.73 -1.33 7.40
CA ARG A 109 -20.05 -1.34 6.09
C ARG A 109 -19.65 0.04 5.59
N ARG A 110 -19.44 0.99 6.49
CA ARG A 110 -18.87 2.30 6.15
C ARG A 110 -17.36 2.25 6.29
N VAL A 111 -16.69 2.98 5.39
CA VAL A 111 -15.25 3.18 5.51
C VAL A 111 -14.97 4.07 6.71
N CYS A 112 -13.94 3.74 7.48
CA CYS A 112 -13.52 4.50 8.65
C CYS A 112 -11.99 4.60 8.75
N HIS A 113 -11.53 5.52 9.61
CA HIS A 113 -10.15 5.59 10.08
C HIS A 113 -10.19 6.07 11.55
N GLY A 114 -9.85 5.17 12.46
CA GLY A 114 -10.14 5.34 13.89
C GLY A 114 -11.63 5.61 14.12
N ILE A 115 -11.96 6.68 14.84
CA ILE A 115 -13.37 7.05 15.14
C ILE A 115 -14.08 7.76 13.97
N LEU A 116 -13.34 8.21 12.95
CA LEU A 116 -13.93 8.96 11.85
C LEU A 116 -14.49 8.00 10.82
N VAL A 117 -15.66 8.34 10.29
CA VAL A 117 -16.37 7.54 9.30
C VAL A 117 -16.60 8.40 8.05
N THR A 118 -16.52 7.79 6.88
CA THR A 118 -16.84 8.39 5.58
C THR A 118 -17.96 7.59 4.91
N TYR A 119 -17.99 7.50 3.59
CA TYR A 119 -19.01 6.83 2.78
C TYR A 119 -19.06 5.29 2.94
N SER A 120 -20.13 4.68 2.42
CA SER A 120 -20.29 3.21 2.32
C SER A 120 -19.20 2.57 1.46
N ILE A 121 -18.75 1.36 1.80
CA ILE A 121 -17.87 0.57 0.95
C ILE A 121 -18.46 0.30 -0.45
N ASP A 122 -19.78 0.41 -0.64
CA ASP A 122 -20.38 0.31 -1.98
C ASP A 122 -19.80 1.33 -2.98
N VAL A 123 -19.33 2.49 -2.51
CA VAL A 123 -18.63 3.47 -3.35
C VAL A 123 -17.30 2.90 -3.83
N VAL A 124 -16.52 2.27 -2.93
CA VAL A 124 -15.25 1.60 -3.25
C VAL A 124 -15.48 0.49 -4.26
N ILE A 125 -16.50 -0.34 -4.04
CA ILE A 125 -16.84 -1.46 -4.92
C ILE A 125 -17.23 -0.98 -6.31
N ARG A 126 -18.04 0.09 -6.42
CA ARG A 126 -18.37 0.69 -7.72
C ARG A 126 -17.14 1.23 -8.44
N ASP A 127 -16.24 1.91 -7.74
CA ASP A 127 -15.01 2.45 -8.31
C ASP A 127 -14.11 1.31 -8.87
N ILE A 128 -13.96 0.22 -8.12
CA ILE A 128 -13.22 -0.99 -8.56
C ILE A 128 -13.90 -1.63 -9.77
N LYS A 129 -15.22 -1.86 -9.73
CA LYS A 129 -15.98 -2.45 -10.84
C LYS A 129 -15.89 -1.61 -12.10
N LYS A 130 -15.99 -0.28 -11.96
CA LYS A 130 -15.80 0.66 -13.08
C LYS A 130 -14.41 0.49 -13.70
N PHE A 131 -13.37 0.52 -12.89
CA PHE A 131 -12.01 0.33 -13.38
C PHE A 131 -11.83 -1.00 -14.12
N LEU A 132 -12.33 -2.11 -13.54
CA LEU A 132 -12.27 -3.43 -14.17
C LEU A 132 -13.09 -3.53 -15.46
N SER A 133 -14.17 -2.75 -15.62
CA SER A 133 -14.92 -2.72 -16.87
C SER A 133 -14.17 -2.02 -18.01
N GLU A 134 -13.28 -1.09 -17.66
CA GLU A 134 -12.52 -0.25 -18.60
C GLU A 134 -11.11 -0.78 -18.87
N THR A 135 -10.66 -1.81 -18.16
CA THR A 135 -9.36 -2.48 -18.36
C THR A 135 -9.55 -3.96 -18.63
N LYS A 136 -8.52 -4.63 -19.15
CA LYS A 136 -8.58 -6.07 -19.48
C LYS A 136 -7.61 -6.91 -18.67
N SER A 137 -6.42 -6.39 -18.39
CA SER A 137 -5.32 -7.18 -17.82
C SER A 137 -4.89 -6.81 -16.41
N GLU A 138 -5.47 -5.77 -15.85
CA GLU A 138 -5.04 -5.27 -14.55
C GLU A 138 -5.56 -6.14 -13.40
N ILE A 139 -4.67 -6.47 -12.47
CA ILE A 139 -4.97 -7.22 -11.25
C ILE A 139 -4.98 -6.27 -10.06
N ILE A 140 -5.97 -6.38 -9.17
CA ILE A 140 -6.06 -5.58 -7.96
C ILE A 140 -5.85 -6.49 -6.75
N LEU A 141 -4.92 -6.11 -5.87
CA LEU A 141 -4.82 -6.63 -4.52
C LEU A 141 -5.66 -5.74 -3.59
N LEU A 142 -6.84 -6.24 -3.23
CA LEU A 142 -7.79 -5.54 -2.38
C LEU A 142 -7.67 -6.07 -0.96
N GLU A 143 -7.07 -5.28 -0.07
CA GLU A 143 -7.12 -5.52 1.36
C GLU A 143 -8.35 -4.84 1.94
N ILE A 144 -9.19 -5.61 2.62
CA ILE A 144 -10.26 -5.06 3.44
C ILE A 144 -10.07 -5.59 4.86
N ARG A 145 -10.10 -4.69 5.84
CA ARG A 145 -9.97 -5.03 7.25
C ARG A 145 -11.01 -4.30 8.09
N THR A 146 -11.42 -4.91 9.19
CA THR A 146 -12.17 -4.17 10.22
C THR A 146 -11.20 -3.27 10.96
N GLU A 147 -11.56 -1.99 11.09
CA GLU A 147 -10.75 -0.98 11.79
C GLU A 147 -10.58 -1.34 13.28
N TYR A 148 -9.42 -1.00 13.84
CA TYR A 148 -9.15 -1.25 15.25
C TYR A 148 -10.19 -0.56 16.15
N GLY A 149 -10.72 -1.32 17.11
CA GLY A 149 -11.75 -0.82 18.03
C GLY A 149 -13.17 -0.81 17.45
N HIS A 150 -13.39 -1.37 16.25
CA HIS A 150 -14.71 -1.57 15.67
C HIS A 150 -15.07 -3.05 15.55
N ASP A 151 -16.37 -3.31 15.42
CA ASP A 151 -16.91 -4.63 15.14
C ASP A 151 -16.96 -4.90 13.63
N ASP A 152 -16.87 -6.18 13.28
CA ASP A 152 -17.01 -6.64 11.90
C ASP A 152 -18.40 -6.33 11.35
N PRO A 153 -18.51 -5.98 10.05
CA PRO A 153 -19.81 -5.99 9.41
C PRO A 153 -20.39 -7.42 9.39
N PRO A 154 -21.69 -7.60 9.66
CA PRO A 154 -22.32 -8.91 9.62
C PRO A 154 -22.28 -9.49 8.20
N ASP A 155 -22.05 -10.80 8.10
CA ASP A 155 -22.03 -11.58 6.84
C ASP A 155 -21.15 -10.95 5.73
N PHE A 156 -20.06 -10.29 6.14
CA PHE A 156 -19.28 -9.47 5.21
C PHE A 156 -18.52 -10.29 4.17
N GLU A 157 -18.06 -11.49 4.54
CA GLU A 157 -17.44 -12.42 3.59
C GLU A 157 -18.40 -12.78 2.46
N GLN A 158 -19.64 -13.15 2.79
CA GLN A 158 -20.69 -13.46 1.81
C GLN A 158 -21.01 -12.25 0.93
N TYR A 159 -21.06 -11.06 1.53
CA TYR A 159 -21.23 -9.81 0.80
C TYR A 159 -20.09 -9.57 -0.20
N LEU A 160 -18.83 -9.73 0.19
CA LEU A 160 -17.67 -9.55 -0.71
C LEU A 160 -17.67 -10.57 -1.86
N VAL A 161 -17.96 -11.84 -1.56
CA VAL A 161 -18.09 -12.89 -2.57
C VAL A 161 -19.25 -12.59 -3.53
N HIS A 162 -20.39 -12.12 -3.03
CA HIS A 162 -21.50 -11.69 -3.89
C HIS A 162 -21.11 -10.49 -4.78
N GLN A 163 -20.31 -9.54 -4.26
CA GLN A 163 -19.92 -8.37 -5.04
C GLN A 163 -18.89 -8.67 -6.13
N PHE A 164 -17.94 -9.58 -5.90
CA PHE A 164 -16.79 -9.79 -6.78
C PHE A 164 -16.63 -11.22 -7.32
N GLY A 165 -17.48 -12.17 -6.93
CA GLY A 165 -17.28 -13.62 -7.09
C GLY A 165 -16.65 -14.08 -8.40
N GLU A 166 -17.19 -13.62 -9.54
CA GLU A 166 -16.72 -14.01 -10.88
C GLU A 166 -15.30 -13.56 -11.21
N VAL A 167 -14.82 -12.50 -10.57
CA VAL A 167 -13.49 -11.91 -10.80
C VAL A 167 -12.51 -12.19 -9.65
N LEU A 168 -12.89 -12.97 -8.63
CA LEU A 168 -12.01 -13.29 -7.50
C LEU A 168 -10.98 -14.37 -7.86
N ILE A 169 -9.72 -14.05 -7.62
CA ILE A 169 -8.61 -15.00 -7.61
C ILE A 169 -8.65 -15.72 -6.25
N HIS A 170 -9.07 -16.99 -6.28
CA HIS A 170 -9.17 -17.81 -5.07
C HIS A 170 -7.79 -18.00 -4.44
N GLN A 171 -7.77 -18.27 -3.13
CA GLN A 171 -6.52 -18.52 -2.43
C GLN A 171 -5.92 -19.84 -2.93
N ASP A 172 -4.71 -19.73 -3.47
CA ASP A 172 -3.86 -20.81 -3.95
C ASP A 172 -2.41 -20.30 -3.90
N ASP A 173 -1.54 -20.99 -3.17
CA ASP A 173 -0.13 -20.61 -2.99
C ASP A 173 0.61 -20.58 -4.33
N ASN A 174 0.15 -21.34 -5.33
CA ASN A 174 0.76 -21.32 -6.66
C ASN A 174 0.40 -20.07 -7.47
N VAL A 175 -0.52 -19.20 -7.01
CA VAL A 175 -0.84 -17.93 -7.68
C VAL A 175 0.39 -17.06 -7.87
N PHE A 176 1.34 -17.09 -6.92
CA PHE A 176 2.58 -16.32 -7.02
C PHE A 176 3.41 -16.68 -8.26
N ASN A 177 3.36 -17.94 -8.70
CA ASN A 177 4.11 -18.44 -9.86
C ASN A 177 3.33 -18.32 -11.17
N LYS A 178 2.04 -17.93 -11.13
CA LYS A 178 1.25 -17.75 -12.34
C LYS A 178 1.52 -16.38 -12.95
N THR A 179 1.45 -16.34 -14.27
CA THR A 179 1.38 -15.12 -15.05
C THR A 179 0.00 -14.46 -14.88
N ILE A 180 -0.09 -13.17 -15.19
CA ILE A 180 -1.39 -12.47 -15.25
C ILE A 180 -2.32 -13.16 -16.27
N ALA A 181 -1.78 -13.58 -17.42
CA ALA A 181 -2.55 -14.26 -18.46
C ALA A 181 -3.22 -15.55 -17.96
N GLU A 182 -2.52 -16.36 -17.15
CA GLU A 182 -3.04 -17.61 -16.59
C GLU A 182 -4.14 -17.42 -15.53
N LEU A 183 -4.29 -16.20 -14.99
CA LEU A 183 -5.31 -15.90 -13.98
C LEU A 183 -6.64 -15.48 -14.59
N PHE A 184 -6.71 -15.18 -15.89
CA PHE A 184 -7.95 -14.76 -16.51
C PHE A 184 -9.05 -15.83 -16.45
N PRO A 185 -10.33 -15.42 -16.29
CA PRO A 185 -10.83 -14.04 -16.25
C PRO A 185 -10.76 -13.36 -14.86
N LYS A 186 -10.14 -14.00 -13.86
CA LYS A 186 -10.07 -13.52 -12.48
C LYS A 186 -9.03 -12.39 -12.35
N ARG A 187 -9.38 -11.33 -11.60
CA ARG A 187 -8.61 -10.07 -11.54
C ARG A 187 -8.50 -9.43 -10.17
N ILE A 188 -9.11 -9.99 -9.13
CA ILE A 188 -9.02 -9.45 -7.76
C ILE A 188 -8.48 -10.51 -6.81
N ILE A 189 -7.35 -10.23 -6.18
CA ILE A 189 -6.94 -10.93 -4.95
C ILE A 189 -7.54 -10.15 -3.78
N CYS A 190 -8.55 -10.71 -3.12
CA CYS A 190 -9.24 -10.04 -2.02
C CYS A 190 -8.81 -10.64 -0.67
N VAL A 191 -8.07 -9.86 0.11
CA VAL A 191 -7.64 -10.22 1.47
C VAL A 191 -8.64 -9.64 2.47
N TRP A 192 -9.38 -10.51 3.16
CA TRP A 192 -10.32 -10.11 4.22
C TRP A 192 -9.72 -10.38 5.59
N LYS A 193 -9.63 -9.32 6.41
CA LYS A 193 -9.09 -9.36 7.77
C LYS A 193 -10.19 -8.95 8.78
N PRO A 194 -11.08 -9.88 9.18
CA PRO A 194 -12.03 -9.63 10.24
C PRO A 194 -11.32 -9.46 11.59
N ARG A 195 -12.01 -8.83 12.55
CA ARG A 195 -11.54 -8.60 13.91
C ARG A 195 -12.03 -9.68 14.88
N ASN A 196 -13.34 -9.97 14.82
CA ASN A 196 -14.03 -10.82 15.79
C ASN A 196 -14.51 -12.14 15.14
N SER A 197 -14.74 -12.12 13.83
CA SER A 197 -15.16 -13.28 13.04
C SER A 197 -13.96 -14.16 12.68
N PRO A 198 -14.17 -15.47 12.43
CA PRO A 198 -13.12 -16.34 11.92
C PRO A 198 -12.52 -15.79 10.62
N PRO A 199 -11.19 -15.88 10.43
CA PRO A 199 -10.58 -15.49 9.17
C PRO A 199 -11.04 -16.41 8.02
N PRO A 200 -10.98 -15.94 6.76
CA PRO A 200 -11.22 -16.80 5.59
C PRO A 200 -10.40 -18.10 5.67
N LYS A 201 -11.01 -19.21 5.26
CA LYS A 201 -10.37 -20.53 5.29
C LYS A 201 -9.27 -20.60 4.21
N ALA A 202 -8.22 -21.36 4.50
CA ALA A 202 -7.24 -21.75 3.49
C ALA A 202 -7.93 -22.50 2.34
N GLY A 203 -7.49 -22.23 1.10
CA GLY A 203 -8.11 -22.69 -0.14
C GLY A 203 -9.44 -22.01 -0.49
N GLY A 204 -9.87 -21.01 0.30
CA GLY A 204 -11.15 -20.32 0.12
C GLY A 204 -11.18 -19.33 -1.05
N VAL A 205 -12.35 -18.71 -1.25
CA VAL A 205 -12.54 -17.68 -2.27
C VAL A 205 -11.79 -16.38 -1.90
N LEU A 206 -11.78 -16.04 -0.61
CA LEU A 206 -11.05 -14.89 -0.06
C LEU A 206 -9.74 -15.34 0.59
N TRP A 207 -8.77 -14.43 0.61
CA TRP A 207 -7.48 -14.62 1.24
C TRP A 207 -7.54 -14.15 2.70
N SER A 208 -6.91 -14.89 3.61
CA SER A 208 -6.84 -14.52 5.02
C SER A 208 -5.66 -13.58 5.32
N SER A 209 -5.65 -13.00 6.52
CA SER A 209 -4.59 -12.10 6.99
C SER A 209 -3.18 -12.70 6.92
N GLY A 210 -3.03 -14.02 6.98
CA GLY A 210 -1.73 -14.71 6.88
C GLY A 210 -1.00 -14.50 5.55
N HIS A 211 -1.72 -14.09 4.50
CA HIS A 211 -1.17 -13.92 3.15
C HIS A 211 -0.80 -12.47 2.80
N LEU A 212 -1.08 -11.50 3.69
CA LEU A 212 -0.61 -10.12 3.55
C LEU A 212 -0.09 -9.64 4.90
N LYS A 213 1.23 -9.57 5.01
CA LYS A 213 1.96 -9.20 6.23
C LYS A 213 2.59 -7.82 6.06
N ASP A 214 2.73 -7.12 7.18
CA ASP A 214 3.40 -5.84 7.29
C ASP A 214 3.93 -5.64 8.70
N ASP A 215 4.99 -4.83 8.84
CA ASP A 215 5.54 -4.39 10.12
C ASP A 215 5.25 -2.91 10.33
N TRP A 216 4.26 -2.61 11.17
CA TRP A 216 3.87 -1.23 11.44
C TRP A 216 4.82 -0.54 12.42
N ILE A 217 5.68 0.33 11.90
CA ILE A 217 6.50 1.24 12.70
C ILE A 217 5.73 2.55 12.94
N ASN A 218 5.22 2.71 14.17
CA ASN A 218 4.49 3.91 14.61
C ASN A 218 5.46 5.04 15.00
N THR A 219 5.83 5.89 14.05
CA THR A 219 6.74 7.02 14.29
C THR A 219 6.49 8.16 13.32
N ASP A 220 6.76 9.40 13.76
CA ASP A 220 6.75 10.60 12.90
C ASP A 220 8.16 10.98 12.38
N LEU A 221 9.14 10.13 12.69
CA LEU A 221 10.57 10.31 12.44
C LEU A 221 10.97 9.59 11.12
N PRO A 222 11.38 10.33 10.07
CA PRO A 222 11.49 9.77 8.72
C PRO A 222 12.67 8.82 8.54
N SER A 223 13.84 9.10 9.13
CA SER A 223 15.02 8.23 9.00
C SER A 223 14.85 6.96 9.82
N THR A 224 14.28 7.07 11.02
CA THR A 224 13.89 5.92 11.85
C THR A 224 12.92 5.01 11.11
N LYS A 225 11.85 5.56 10.50
CA LYS A 225 10.90 4.78 9.69
C LYS A 225 11.58 4.11 8.50
N PHE A 226 12.39 4.86 7.76
CA PHE A 226 13.09 4.40 6.56
C PHE A 226 14.03 3.22 6.86
N GLU A 227 14.91 3.34 7.86
CA GLU A 227 15.84 2.27 8.23
C GLU A 227 15.14 1.08 8.88
N SER A 228 14.10 1.31 9.67
CA SER A 228 13.30 0.20 10.24
C SER A 228 12.61 -0.61 9.14
N ASN A 229 12.04 0.06 8.14
CA ASN A 229 11.46 -0.61 6.97
C ASN A 229 12.50 -1.46 6.22
N LEU A 230 13.72 -0.93 5.98
CA LEU A 230 14.80 -1.69 5.33
C LEU A 230 15.23 -2.90 6.17
N LYS A 231 15.31 -2.73 7.50
CA LYS A 231 15.64 -3.81 8.43
C LYS A 231 14.57 -4.91 8.40
N CYS A 232 13.30 -4.58 8.62
CA CYS A 232 12.21 -5.55 8.61
C CYS A 232 12.11 -6.27 7.25
N LEU A 233 12.31 -5.55 6.14
CA LEU A 233 12.38 -6.14 4.81
C LEU A 233 13.55 -7.13 4.66
N SER A 234 14.73 -6.80 5.21
CA SER A 234 15.92 -7.66 5.17
C SER A 234 15.79 -8.96 5.98
N GLU A 235 14.77 -9.06 6.83
CA GLU A 235 14.46 -10.26 7.60
C GLU A 235 13.44 -11.16 6.87
N GLN A 236 12.78 -10.66 5.81
CA GLN A 236 11.79 -11.43 5.06
C GLN A 236 12.42 -12.43 4.08
N PRO A 237 11.80 -13.60 3.85
CA PRO A 237 12.20 -14.47 2.77
C PRO A 237 12.07 -13.78 1.39
N PRO A 238 12.91 -14.14 0.40
CA PRO A 238 12.78 -13.68 -0.98
C PRO A 238 11.39 -13.96 -1.58
N ILE A 239 10.99 -13.16 -2.56
CA ILE A 239 9.72 -13.31 -3.30
C ILE A 239 9.58 -14.66 -4.01
N SER A 240 10.69 -15.33 -4.33
CA SER A 240 10.69 -16.62 -5.04
C SER A 240 10.35 -17.81 -4.14
N THR A 241 10.42 -17.65 -2.81
CA THR A 241 10.22 -18.77 -1.86
C THR A 241 9.04 -18.56 -0.92
N ARG A 242 8.48 -17.35 -0.84
CA ARG A 242 7.39 -17.04 0.08
C ARG A 242 6.01 -17.13 -0.57
N THR A 243 5.03 -17.59 0.20
CA THR A 243 3.63 -17.73 -0.20
C THR A 243 2.72 -16.64 0.39
N PHE A 244 3.29 -15.48 0.71
CA PHE A 244 2.56 -14.32 1.22
C PHE A 244 3.11 -13.03 0.64
N PHE A 245 2.25 -12.03 0.54
CA PHE A 245 2.64 -10.66 0.25
C PHE A 245 3.23 -9.99 1.48
N TYR A 246 4.36 -9.30 1.33
CA TYR A 246 4.93 -8.45 2.35
C TYR A 246 4.87 -6.99 1.91
N ARG A 247 4.26 -6.15 2.75
CA ARG A 247 4.09 -4.72 2.51
C ARG A 247 5.05 -3.89 3.34
N VAL A 248 5.73 -2.99 2.64
CA VAL A 248 6.50 -1.89 3.20
C VAL A 248 5.69 -0.61 3.07
N GLU A 249 5.56 0.11 4.19
CA GLU A 249 4.79 1.36 4.27
C GLU A 249 5.71 2.59 4.28
N ASN A 250 5.72 3.34 3.17
CA ASN A 250 6.37 4.65 3.03
C ASN A 250 5.46 5.78 3.55
N THR A 251 5.10 5.69 4.81
CA THR A 251 4.37 6.74 5.53
C THR A 251 4.88 6.85 6.97
N VAL A 252 4.80 8.04 7.54
CA VAL A 252 5.07 8.29 8.95
C VAL A 252 3.81 8.77 9.66
N THR A 253 3.64 8.36 10.90
CA THR A 253 2.41 8.53 11.68
C THR A 253 2.54 9.73 12.62
N PRO A 254 1.59 10.69 12.59
CA PRO A 254 1.54 11.76 13.60
C PRO A 254 1.60 11.22 15.03
N GLN A 255 2.43 11.84 15.88
CA GLN A 255 2.53 11.49 17.29
C GLN A 255 1.86 12.56 18.16
N PRO A 256 1.16 12.18 19.25
CA PRO A 256 0.38 13.10 20.08
C PRO A 256 1.23 14.10 20.87
N ASP A 257 2.53 13.87 20.98
CA ASP A 257 3.51 14.72 21.67
C ASP A 257 4.09 15.84 20.77
N TYR A 258 3.66 15.94 19.51
CA TYR A 258 4.13 16.94 18.54
C TYR A 258 3.00 17.86 18.02
N PRO A 259 3.20 19.18 17.88
CA PRO A 259 2.12 20.10 17.50
C PRO A 259 1.65 19.97 16.04
N ILE A 260 2.49 19.46 15.12
CA ILE A 260 2.05 19.20 13.74
C ILE A 260 1.53 17.77 13.66
N VAL A 261 0.21 17.65 13.76
CA VAL A 261 -0.49 16.36 13.68
C VAL A 261 -1.23 16.14 12.35
N CYS A 262 -1.14 17.11 11.42
CA CYS A 262 -1.73 16.95 10.09
C CYS A 262 -0.99 15.85 9.32
N VAL A 263 -1.71 14.81 8.89
CA VAL A 263 -1.17 13.61 8.24
C VAL A 263 -0.32 13.99 7.03
N LYS A 264 -0.83 14.89 6.16
CA LYS A 264 -0.09 15.35 4.98
C LYS A 264 1.26 15.99 5.31
N SER A 265 1.32 16.81 6.36
CA SER A 265 2.56 17.47 6.77
C SER A 265 3.56 16.50 7.40
N VAL A 266 3.07 15.47 8.08
CA VAL A 266 3.90 14.45 8.72
C VAL A 266 4.43 13.48 7.66
N THR A 267 3.56 12.88 6.85
CA THR A 267 3.97 11.92 5.82
C THR A 267 4.86 12.54 4.72
N GLY A 268 4.68 13.84 4.44
CA GLY A 268 5.59 14.60 3.57
C GLY A 268 7.06 14.67 4.06
N ARG A 269 7.38 14.16 5.25
CA ARG A 269 8.76 14.00 5.73
C ARG A 269 9.48 12.80 5.11
N ILE A 270 8.74 11.79 4.62
CA ILE A 270 9.31 10.56 4.04
C ILE A 270 8.88 10.34 2.59
N HIS A 271 7.74 10.91 2.18
CA HIS A 271 7.11 10.70 0.89
C HIS A 271 8.05 10.86 -0.32
N GLU A 272 8.88 11.92 -0.32
CA GLU A 272 9.85 12.21 -1.40
C GLU A 272 10.96 11.16 -1.57
N TYR A 273 11.20 10.28 -0.59
CA TYR A 273 12.32 9.33 -0.60
C TYR A 273 11.93 7.93 -1.10
N ALA A 274 10.79 7.78 -1.79
CA ALA A 274 10.33 6.49 -2.30
C ALA A 274 11.33 5.84 -3.27
N ARG A 275 11.86 6.64 -4.22
CA ARG A 275 12.88 6.18 -5.18
C ARG A 275 14.22 5.87 -4.51
N LEU A 276 14.63 6.69 -3.54
CA LEU A 276 15.78 6.42 -2.70
C LEU A 276 15.61 5.10 -1.93
N PHE A 277 14.43 4.80 -1.40
CA PHE A 277 14.15 3.53 -0.71
C PHE A 277 14.38 2.33 -1.62
N ILE A 278 13.88 2.39 -2.85
CA ILE A 278 14.11 1.36 -3.87
C ILE A 278 15.61 1.24 -4.16
N THR A 279 16.31 2.35 -4.37
CA THR A 279 17.77 2.39 -4.56
C THR A 279 18.52 1.69 -3.43
N GLN A 280 18.13 1.94 -2.17
CA GLN A 280 18.70 1.28 -1.00
C GLN A 280 18.39 -0.22 -0.95
N CYS A 281 17.23 -0.66 -1.45
CA CYS A 281 16.94 -2.08 -1.54
C CYS A 281 17.89 -2.78 -2.54
N PHE A 282 18.17 -2.16 -3.68
CA PHE A 282 19.14 -2.69 -4.65
C PHE A 282 20.58 -2.66 -4.11
N SER A 283 21.02 -1.55 -3.52
CA SER A 283 22.39 -1.43 -3.01
C SER A 283 22.70 -2.39 -1.86
N ARG A 284 21.67 -2.74 -1.07
CA ARG A 284 21.77 -3.70 0.05
C ARG A 284 21.46 -5.15 -0.36
N GLY A 285 21.14 -5.43 -1.63
CA GLY A 285 20.83 -6.78 -2.12
C GLY A 285 19.57 -7.40 -1.52
N ILE A 286 18.57 -6.58 -1.20
CA ILE A 286 17.28 -7.01 -0.62
C ILE A 286 16.09 -6.65 -1.52
N GLU A 287 16.33 -6.17 -2.74
CA GLU A 287 15.30 -5.83 -3.71
C GLU A 287 14.42 -7.01 -4.08
N ASN A 288 14.96 -8.23 -4.04
CA ASN A 288 14.22 -9.47 -4.28
C ASN A 288 13.27 -9.85 -3.13
N ARG A 289 13.16 -9.03 -2.08
CA ARG A 289 12.20 -9.19 -0.98
C ARG A 289 11.07 -8.16 -1.05
N LEU A 290 11.27 -7.05 -1.75
CA LEU A 290 10.31 -5.96 -1.88
C LEU A 290 9.19 -6.36 -2.85
N GLN A 291 7.93 -6.38 -2.40
CA GLN A 291 6.81 -6.80 -3.25
C GLN A 291 5.64 -5.85 -3.19
N ILE A 292 5.19 -5.40 -2.02
CA ILE A 292 4.23 -4.29 -1.93
C ILE A 292 4.96 -3.08 -1.36
N PHE A 293 4.85 -1.95 -2.04
CA PHE A 293 5.30 -0.67 -1.53
C PHE A 293 4.12 0.29 -1.49
N SER A 294 3.75 0.73 -0.30
CA SER A 294 2.55 1.53 -0.08
C SER A 294 2.91 2.91 0.46
N THR A 295 2.07 3.91 0.18
CA THR A 295 2.28 5.29 0.66
C THR A 295 0.97 6.02 0.92
N ASP A 296 1.05 7.11 1.68
CA ASP A 296 -0.01 8.11 1.76
C ASP A 296 0.14 9.11 0.61
N PHE A 297 -0.98 9.64 0.11
CA PHE A 297 -1.02 10.61 -0.99
C PHE A 297 -0.22 10.15 -2.20
N ILE A 298 -0.54 8.96 -2.70
CA ILE A 298 0.14 8.38 -3.86
C ILE A 298 0.11 9.34 -5.05
N ASP A 299 1.22 9.37 -5.79
CA ASP A 299 1.40 10.15 -7.00
C ASP A 299 1.93 9.27 -8.15
N GLU A 300 2.05 9.88 -9.33
CA GLU A 300 2.51 9.18 -10.53
C GLU A 300 3.96 8.72 -10.45
N ASP A 301 4.87 9.48 -9.83
CA ASP A 301 6.29 9.09 -9.76
C ASP A 301 6.50 7.88 -8.86
N PHE A 302 5.76 7.79 -7.75
CA PHE A 302 5.74 6.60 -6.89
C PHE A 302 5.30 5.34 -7.67
N VAL A 303 4.24 5.48 -8.47
CA VAL A 303 3.76 4.39 -9.34
C VAL A 303 4.83 4.03 -10.37
N ASP A 304 5.42 5.02 -11.04
CA ASP A 304 6.43 4.80 -12.08
C ASP A 304 7.66 4.07 -11.53
N ALA A 305 8.09 4.43 -10.32
CA ALA A 305 9.17 3.74 -9.63
C ALA A 305 8.86 2.26 -9.37
N CYS A 306 7.63 1.95 -8.93
CA CYS A 306 7.17 0.57 -8.75
C CYS A 306 7.11 -0.21 -10.09
N VAL A 307 6.59 0.42 -11.14
CA VAL A 307 6.47 -0.20 -12.48
C VAL A 307 7.85 -0.43 -13.10
N ALA A 308 8.79 0.50 -12.92
CA ALA A 308 10.19 0.35 -13.35
C ALA A 308 10.86 -0.89 -12.75
N VAL A 309 10.69 -1.14 -11.45
CA VAL A 309 11.21 -2.35 -10.80
C VAL A 309 10.55 -3.61 -11.38
N THR A 310 9.23 -3.57 -11.60
CA THR A 310 8.49 -4.69 -12.20
C THR A 310 9.04 -5.00 -13.60
N TYR A 311 9.19 -3.97 -14.45
CA TYR A 311 9.80 -4.09 -15.77
C TYR A 311 11.20 -4.70 -15.70
N SER A 312 12.07 -4.19 -14.82
CA SER A 312 13.42 -4.74 -14.65
C SER A 312 13.43 -6.21 -14.26
N ARG A 313 12.45 -6.70 -13.48
CA ARG A 313 12.36 -8.11 -13.06
C ARG A 313 11.86 -9.03 -14.17
N ILE A 314 11.11 -8.48 -15.13
CA ILE A 314 10.65 -9.21 -16.31
C ILE A 314 11.78 -9.36 -17.32
N GLU A 315 12.52 -8.28 -17.58
CA GLU A 315 13.60 -8.24 -18.58
C GLU A 315 14.88 -8.97 -18.14
N ARG A 316 15.15 -9.04 -16.83
CA ARG A 316 16.21 -9.91 -16.31
C ARG A 316 15.80 -11.37 -16.53
N LYS A 317 16.43 -12.03 -17.51
CA LYS A 317 16.37 -13.48 -17.67
C LYS A 317 16.80 -14.13 -16.34
N ALA A 318 15.99 -15.07 -15.86
CA ALA A 318 16.21 -15.79 -14.61
C ALA A 318 17.56 -16.52 -14.59
#